data_AF-A0A1C6TD48-F1
#
_entry.id   AF-A0A1C6TD48-F1
#
_cell.length_a   1.000
_cell.length_b   1.000
_cell.length_c   1.000
_cell.angle_alpha   90.00
_cell.angle_beta   90.00
_cell.angle_gamma   90.00
#
_symmetry.space_group_name_H-M   'P 1'
#
loop_
_entity.id
_entity.type
_entity.pdbx_description
1 polymer ?
#
loop_
_entity_poly.entity_id
_entity_poly.type
_entity_poly.pdbx_seq_one_letter_code
_entity_poly.pdbx_strand_id
1 'polypeptide(L)' 'MVVNEWREVPFLVEMSWAVIDYHRIQRCRRCHPDGWCPRVAVARARILAWRRVNQRW' A
#
# COMPACT_ATOMS: atom_id res chain seq x y z
N MET A 1 10.18 30.37 -8.43
CA MET A 1 10.29 28.91 -8.30
C MET A 1 9.03 28.42 -7.60
N VAL A 2 8.09 27.86 -8.34
CA VAL A 2 6.89 27.24 -7.75
C VAL A 2 7.33 25.86 -7.28
N VAL A 3 7.52 25.69 -5.98
CA VAL A 3 7.76 24.37 -5.38
C VAL A 3 6.44 23.62 -5.52
N ASN A 4 6.35 22.76 -6.52
CA ASN A 4 5.19 21.92 -6.72
C ASN A 4 5.19 20.91 -5.56
N GLU A 5 4.29 21.11 -4.60
CA GLU A 5 4.16 20.35 -3.35
C GLU A 5 3.58 18.95 -3.63
N TRP A 6 4.24 18.17 -4.49
CA TRP A 6 3.99 16.75 -4.61
C TRP A 6 4.36 16.15 -3.26
N ARG A 7 3.38 15.97 -2.37
CA ARG A 7 3.56 15.24 -1.12
C ARG A 7 4.19 13.90 -1.47
N GLU A 8 5.47 13.75 -1.18
CA GLU A 8 6.18 12.49 -1.34
C GLU A 8 5.35 11.39 -0.67
N VAL A 9 5.21 10.27 -1.37
CA VAL A 9 4.48 9.13 -0.85
C VAL A 9 5.24 8.66 0.39
N PRO A 10 4.62 8.58 1.58
CA PRO A 10 5.33 8.12 2.76
C PRO A 10 5.88 6.72 2.52
N PHE A 11 7.11 6.45 2.95
CA PHE A 11 7.80 5.18 2.74
C PHE A 11 6.95 3.95 3.12
N LEU A 12 6.15 4.02 4.20
CA LEU A 12 5.25 2.93 4.60
C LEU A 12 4.13 2.65 3.60
N VAL A 13 3.70 3.66 2.84
CA VAL A 13 2.72 3.53 1.75
C VAL A 13 3.39 2.93 0.52
N GLU A 14 4.61 3.34 0.18
CA GLU A 14 5.40 2.71 -0.90
C GLU A 14 5.64 1.22 -0.63
N MET A 15 6.08 0.87 0.58
CA MET A 15 6.25 -0.52 0.99
C MET A 15 4.94 -1.31 0.98
N SER A 16 3.81 -0.64 1.21
CA SER A 16 2.49 -1.29 1.10
C SER A 16 2.17 -1.67 -0.35
N TRP A 17 2.56 -0.88 -1.34
CA TRP A 17 2.45 -1.25 -2.75
C TRP A 17 3.35 -2.46 -3.07
N ALA A 18 4.60 -2.45 -2.62
CA ALA A 18 5.53 -3.56 -2.81
C ALA A 18 4.99 -4.89 -2.22
N VAL A 19 4.29 -4.84 -1.08
CA VAL A 19 3.62 -6.03 -0.52
C VAL A 19 2.54 -6.56 -1.46
N ILE A 20 1.73 -5.68 -2.05
CA ILE A 20 0.68 -6.09 -2.99
C ILE A 20 1.30 -6.69 -4.25
N ASP A 21 2.32 -6.04 -4.81
CA ASP A 21 3.00 -6.51 -6.03
C ASP A 21 3.71 -7.85 -5.81
N TYR A 22 4.35 -8.03 -4.64
CA TYR A 22 4.88 -9.32 -4.25
C TYR A 22 3.80 -10.42 -4.31
N HIS A 23 2.58 -10.16 -3.85
CA HIS A 23 1.50 -11.16 -3.87
C HIS A 23 0.91 -11.40 -5.27
N ARG A 24 1.15 -10.51 -6.24
CA ARG A 24 0.75 -10.71 -7.64
C ARG A 24 1.68 -11.67 -8.36
N ILE A 25 2.96 -11.68 -7.98
CA ILE A 25 4.03 -12.42 -8.67
C ILE A 25 4.42 -13.68 -7.90
N GLN A 26 4.36 -13.63 -6.57
CA GLN A 26 4.91 -14.65 -5.67
C GLN A 26 3.85 -15.23 -4.76
N ARG A 27 3.96 -16.54 -4.51
CA ARG A 27 3.11 -17.23 -3.53
C ARG A 27 3.63 -16.95 -2.12
N CYS A 28 2.90 -16.14 -1.37
CA CYS A 28 3.25 -15.88 0.02
C CYS A 28 2.94 -17.10 0.91
N ARG A 29 3.94 -17.56 1.66
CA ARG A 29 3.80 -18.69 2.60
C ARG A 29 2.92 -18.39 3.82
N ARG A 30 2.52 -17.12 3.99
CA ARG A 30 1.67 -16.65 5.09
C ARG A 30 0.24 -16.35 4.66
N CYS A 31 -0.10 -16.62 3.39
CA CYS A 31 -1.51 -16.60 2.97
C CYS A 31 -2.25 -17.74 3.65
N HIS A 32 -3.48 -17.45 4.07
CA HIS A 32 -4.44 -18.46 4.48
C HIS A 32 -4.87 -19.29 3.27
N PRO A 33 -5.41 -20.50 3.49
CA PRO A 33 -5.85 -21.41 2.41
C PRO A 33 -6.91 -20.79 1.48
N ASP A 34 -7.68 -19.83 1.98
CA ASP A 34 -8.69 -19.06 1.23
C ASP A 34 -8.09 -17.96 0.32
N GLY A 35 -6.76 -17.82 0.30
CA GLY A 35 -6.05 -16.78 -0.45
C GLY A 35 -5.98 -15.43 0.27
N TRP A 36 -6.53 -15.32 1.48
CA TRP A 36 -6.41 -14.11 2.28
C TRP A 36 -5.01 -13.97 2.89
N CYS A 37 -4.51 -12.75 3.01
CA CYS A 37 -3.23 -12.48 3.67
C CYS A 37 -3.33 -11.25 4.59
N PRO A 38 -2.93 -11.37 5.88
CA PRO A 38 -2.98 -10.26 6.82
C PRO A 38 -2.09 -9.09 6.38
N ARG A 39 -0.96 -9.38 5.72
CA ARG A 39 -0.04 -8.34 5.22
C ARG A 39 -0.67 -7.55 4.08
N VAL A 40 -1.42 -8.20 3.19
CA VAL A 40 -2.14 -7.54 2.10
C VAL A 40 -3.29 -6.70 2.66
N ALA A 41 -4.01 -7.19 3.66
CA ALA A 41 -5.07 -6.43 4.32
C ALA A 41 -4.53 -5.12 4.94
N VAL A 42 -3.41 -5.21 5.70
CA VAL A 42 -2.76 -4.03 6.29
C VAL A 42 -2.23 -3.06 5.22
N ALA A 43 -1.59 -3.59 4.17
CA ALA A 43 -1.09 -2.76 3.07
C ALA A 43 -2.22 -1.97 2.38
N ARG A 44 -3.33 -2.64 2.06
CA ARG A 44 -4.52 -2.00 1.49
C ARG A 44 -5.09 -0.92 2.42
N ALA A 45 -5.18 -1.21 3.71
CA ALA A 45 -5.67 -0.24 4.70
C ALA A 45 -4.81 1.04 4.75
N ARG A 46 -3.48 0.90 4.73
CA ARG A 46 -2.54 2.05 4.70
C ARG A 46 -2.69 2.88 3.44
N ILE A 47 -2.76 2.24 2.28
CA ILE A 47 -2.96 2.92 0.99
C ILE A 47 -4.28 3.67 0.98
N LEU A 48 -5.36 3.06 1.46
CA LEU A 48 -6.67 3.71 1.54
C LEU A 48 -6.65 4.91 2.49
N ALA A 49 -5.99 4.80 3.64
CA ALA A 49 -5.84 5.91 4.58
C ALA A 49 -5.06 7.07 3.94
N TRP A 50 -3.95 6.78 3.26
CA TRP A 50 -3.16 7.79 2.54
C TRP A 50 -3.94 8.47 1.42
N ARG A 51 -4.70 7.71 0.63
CA ARG A 51 -5.58 8.28 -0.41
C ARG A 51 -6.64 9.20 0.19
N ARG A 52 -7.27 8.82 1.30
CA ARG A 52 -8.30 9.64 1.96
C ARG A 52 -7.78 10.99 2.44
N VAL A 53 -6.53 11.04 2.93
CA VAL A 53 -5.93 12.31 3.36
C VAL A 53 -5.46 13.17 2.19
N ASN A 54 -5.14 12.58 1.04
CA ASN A 54 -4.65 13.33 -0.13
C ASN A 54 -5.72 13.66 -1.17
N GLN A 55 -6.86 12.97 -1.20
CA GLN A 55 -8.01 13.30 -2.07
C GLN A 55 -8.95 14.34 -1.44
N ARG A 56 -8.71 14.72 -0.18
CA ARG A 56 -9.50 15.73 0.56
C ARG A 56 -8.96 17.16 0.42
N TRP A 57 -7.98 17.35 -0.46
CA TRP A 57 -7.33 18.61 -0.82
C TRP A 57 -7.19 18.67 -2.33
#